data_AF-A0A924DAB2-F1
#
_entry.id   AF-A0A924DAB2-F1
#
_cell.length_a   1.000
_cell.length_b   1.000
_cell.length_c   1.000
_cell.angle_alpha   90.00
_cell.angle_beta   90.00
_cell.angle_gamma   90.00
#
_symmetry.space_group_name_H-M   'P 1'
#
loop_
_entity.id
_entity.type
_entity.pdbx_description
1 polymer ?
#
loop_
_entity_poly.entity_id
_entity_poly.type
_entity_poly.pdbx_seq_one_letter_code
_entity_poly.pdbx_strand_id
1 'polypeptide(L)'
;MSFDLGAQSQSPVAGILVKVRDATTNQEISRQSFSFSTSSLQSVWQRQTIDFTATSSSSVIQFIGNYRGGVSTGLDNTSVTVVPSPEASSIFFGGLILGYLTVSRRRKHSEF
;
A
#
# COMPACT_ATOMS: atom_id res chain seq x y z
N MET A 1 1.39 0.56 1.23
CA MET A 1 2.79 0.23 0.85
C MET A 1 3.66 1.42 1.15
N SER A 2 4.87 1.21 1.65
CA SER A 2 5.89 2.26 1.77
C SER A 2 7.19 1.86 1.09
N PHE A 3 8.00 2.85 0.73
CA PHE A 3 9.33 2.68 0.17
C PHE A 3 10.15 3.94 0.42
N ASP A 4 11.46 3.81 0.53
CA ASP A 4 12.39 4.92 0.60
C ASP A 4 12.93 5.18 -0.80
N LEU A 5 12.81 6.42 -1.26
CA LEU A 5 13.21 6.83 -2.60
C LEU A 5 14.38 7.81 -2.51
N GLY A 6 15.51 7.37 -3.01
CA GLY A 6 16.75 8.13 -3.09
C GLY A 6 16.92 8.81 -4.44
N ALA A 7 17.35 10.06 -4.43
CA ALA A 7 17.78 10.78 -5.63
C ALA A 7 19.01 11.64 -5.35
N GLN A 8 19.92 11.70 -6.34
CA GLN A 8 21.06 12.61 -6.38
C GLN A 8 21.02 13.38 -7.70
N SER A 9 20.86 14.71 -7.66
CA SER A 9 20.77 15.55 -8.86
C SER A 9 21.19 17.01 -8.62
N GLN A 10 21.77 17.66 -9.64
CA GLN A 10 21.97 19.12 -9.70
C GLN A 10 20.71 19.88 -10.17
N SER A 11 19.60 19.20 -10.43
CA SER A 11 18.36 19.77 -10.96
C SER A 11 17.13 19.03 -10.42
N PRO A 12 15.95 19.68 -10.30
CA PRO A 12 14.74 19.04 -9.80
C PRO A 12 14.41 17.80 -10.64
N VAL A 13 14.25 16.64 -9.98
CA VAL A 13 13.95 15.38 -10.64
C VAL A 13 12.46 15.36 -10.94
N ALA A 14 12.12 15.35 -12.23
CA ALA A 14 10.75 15.29 -12.70
C ALA A 14 10.15 13.89 -12.46
N GLY A 15 9.59 13.71 -11.26
CA GLY A 15 8.52 12.76 -10.97
C GLY A 15 8.85 11.27 -11.17
N ILE A 16 8.99 10.52 -10.07
CA ILE A 16 8.77 9.07 -10.14
C ILE A 16 7.29 8.80 -10.16
N LEU A 17 6.85 8.08 -11.18
CA LEU A 17 5.49 7.57 -11.26
C LEU A 17 5.47 6.14 -10.74
N VAL A 18 4.67 5.90 -9.72
CA VAL A 18 4.38 4.55 -9.23
C VAL A 18 3.01 4.13 -9.72
N LYS A 19 2.96 2.95 -10.35
CA LYS A 19 1.74 2.32 -10.84
C LYS A 19 1.53 1.00 -10.15
N VAL A 20 0.30 0.76 -9.73
CA VAL A 20 -0.15 -0.56 -9.26
C VAL A 20 -1.10 -1.11 -10.30
N ARG A 21 -0.84 -2.32 -10.77
CA ARG A 21 -1.69 -3.02 -11.73
C ARG A 21 -2.13 -4.36 -11.20
N ASP A 22 -3.29 -4.78 -11.64
CA ASP A 22 -3.75 -6.16 -11.50
C ASP A 22 -2.83 -7.07 -12.32
N ALA A 23 -2.26 -8.11 -11.72
CA ALA A 23 -1.34 -8.99 -12.44
C ALA A 23 -2.05 -9.87 -13.48
N THR A 24 -3.36 -10.10 -13.33
CA THR A 24 -4.15 -10.98 -14.19
C THR A 24 -4.71 -10.21 -15.39
N THR A 25 -5.30 -9.04 -15.14
CA THR A 25 -5.95 -8.24 -16.19
C THR A 25 -5.04 -7.15 -16.76
N ASN A 26 -3.88 -6.91 -16.13
CA ASN A 26 -2.98 -5.79 -16.44
C ASN A 26 -3.65 -4.41 -16.36
N GLN A 27 -4.80 -4.32 -15.68
CA GLN A 27 -5.53 -3.08 -15.47
C GLN A 27 -4.83 -2.23 -14.39
N GLU A 28 -4.74 -0.92 -14.61
CA GLU A 28 -4.23 0.02 -13.61
C GLU A 28 -5.24 0.18 -12.47
N ILE A 29 -4.80 -0.13 -11.25
CA ILE A 29 -5.58 -0.03 -10.01
C ILE A 29 -5.29 1.30 -9.32
N SER A 30 -4.02 1.72 -9.33
CA SER A 30 -3.59 2.97 -8.69
C SER A 30 -2.40 3.57 -9.43
N ARG A 31 -2.31 4.91 -9.38
CA ARG A 31 -1.26 5.70 -10.01
C ARG A 31 -0.96 6.92 -9.16
N GLN A 32 0.30 7.06 -8.75
CA GLN A 32 0.75 8.18 -7.95
C GLN A 32 2.10 8.70 -8.44
N SER A 33 2.27 10.01 -8.43
CA SER A 33 3.53 10.66 -8.79
C SER A 33 4.19 11.28 -7.57
N PHE A 34 5.50 11.07 -7.45
CA PHE A 34 6.34 11.62 -6.39
C PHE A 34 7.44 12.48 -7.00
N SER A 35 7.54 13.71 -6.53
CA SER A 35 8.55 14.66 -7.02
C SER A 35 9.64 14.86 -5.98
N PHE A 36 10.87 15.04 -6.46
CA PHE A 36 12.04 15.28 -5.62
C PHE A 36 12.69 16.59 -6.05
N SER A 37 12.89 17.50 -5.11
CA SER A 37 13.74 18.66 -5.30
C SER A 37 15.01 18.46 -4.49
N THR A 38 16.12 18.16 -5.16
CA THR A 38 17.46 18.24 -4.56
C THR A 38 18.10 19.56 -5.02
N SER A 39 18.51 20.40 -4.08
CA SER A 39 19.20 21.68 -4.38
C SER A 39 20.72 21.54 -4.40
N SER A 40 21.25 20.35 -4.11
CA SER A 40 22.68 20.07 -4.00
C SER A 40 23.00 18.68 -4.57
N LEU A 41 24.29 18.42 -4.84
CA LEU A 41 24.83 17.12 -5.25
C LEU A 41 24.71 16.01 -4.18
N GLN A 42 23.95 16.24 -3.11
CA GLN A 42 23.79 15.27 -2.03
C GLN A 42 22.68 14.27 -2.37
N SER A 43 22.91 13.01 -2.01
CA SER A 43 21.87 11.99 -2.06
C SER A 43 20.84 12.30 -0.98
N VAL A 44 19.59 12.51 -1.38
CA VAL A 44 18.46 12.69 -0.46
C VAL A 44 17.56 11.47 -0.58
N TRP A 45 17.20 10.90 0.57
CA TRP A 45 16.26 9.78 0.68
C TRP A 45 14.99 10.26 1.35
N GLN A 46 13.83 9.97 0.76
CA GLN A 46 12.53 10.29 1.38
C GLN A 46 11.62 9.07 1.35
N ARG A 47 10.94 8.84 2.48
CA ARG A 47 9.90 7.82 2.57
C ARG A 47 8.64 8.26 1.84
N GLN A 48 8.13 7.38 1.00
CA GLN A 48 6.89 7.55 0.28
C GLN A 48 5.92 6.43 0.63
N THR A 49 4.63 6.74 0.56
CA THR A 49 3.54 5.80 0.86
C THR A 49 2.50 5.85 -0.25
N ILE A 50 2.01 4.67 -0.63
CA ILE A 50 0.86 4.49 -1.52
C ILE A 50 -0.12 3.56 -0.84
N ASP A 51 -1.38 4.00 -0.81
CA ASP A 51 -2.51 3.16 -0.44
C ASP A 51 -3.28 2.76 -1.70
N PHE A 52 -3.63 1.49 -1.79
CA PHE A 52 -4.44 0.95 -2.88
C PHE A 52 -5.23 -0.27 -2.41
N THR A 53 -6.38 -0.49 -3.03
CA THR A 53 -7.18 -1.70 -2.80
C THR A 53 -6.85 -2.72 -3.88
N ALA A 54 -6.32 -3.88 -3.50
CA ALA A 54 -6.07 -4.95 -4.45
C ALA A 54 -7.41 -5.50 -5.00
N THR A 55 -7.53 -5.63 -6.32
CA THR A 55 -8.71 -6.17 -7.00
C THR A 55 -8.62 -7.66 -7.30
N SER A 56 -7.43 -8.25 -7.10
CA SER A 56 -7.15 -9.67 -7.28
C SER A 56 -6.11 -10.14 -6.27
N SER A 57 -5.78 -11.44 -6.32
CA SER A 57 -4.77 -12.07 -5.46
C SER A 57 -3.33 -11.70 -5.80
N SER A 58 -3.08 -10.97 -6.90
CA SER A 58 -1.73 -10.58 -7.32
C SER A 58 -1.72 -9.20 -7.97
N SER A 59 -0.80 -8.35 -7.51
CA SER A 59 -0.61 -7.00 -8.05
C SER A 59 0.84 -6.79 -8.46
N VAL A 60 1.03 -6.11 -9.59
CA VAL A 60 2.35 -5.66 -10.06
C VAL A 60 2.53 -4.19 -9.70
N ILE A 61 3.61 -3.87 -8.98
CA ILE A 61 3.97 -2.52 -8.62
C ILE A 61 5.15 -2.09 -9.48
N GLN A 62 5.00 -0.98 -10.19
CA GLN A 62 6.02 -0.46 -11.10
C GLN A 62 6.44 0.94 -10.70
N PHE A 63 7.75 1.14 -10.61
CA PHE A 63 8.38 2.43 -10.42
C PHE A 63 8.91 2.91 -11.76
N ILE A 64 8.37 4.02 -12.27
CA ILE A 64 8.69 4.57 -13.57
C ILE A 64 9.32 5.94 -13.33
N GLY A 65 10.63 6.02 -13.48
CA GLY A 65 11.35 7.28 -13.42
C GLY A 65 11.38 7.98 -14.77
N ASN A 66 11.11 9.29 -14.80
CA ASN A 66 11.36 10.12 -15.98
C ASN A 66 12.53 11.07 -15.71
N TYR A 67 13.74 10.55 -15.84
CA TYR A 67 14.95 11.29 -15.51
C TYR A 67 15.55 11.96 -16.74
N ARG A 68 15.80 13.27 -16.67
CA ARG A 68 16.61 13.99 -17.65
C ARG A 68 18.01 14.22 -17.07
N GLY A 69 19.01 13.50 -17.59
CA GLY A 69 20.45 13.76 -17.44
C GLY A 69 21.03 13.73 -16.01
N GLY A 70 22.07 12.92 -15.77
CA GLY A 70 22.93 13.02 -14.57
C GLY A 70 22.30 12.70 -13.21
N VAL A 71 21.03 12.26 -13.17
CA VAL A 71 20.34 11.87 -11.94
C VAL A 71 20.63 10.41 -11.64
N SER A 72 21.13 10.12 -10.43
CA SER A 72 21.15 8.76 -9.88
C SER A 72 19.95 8.59 -8.95
N THR A 73 19.19 7.50 -9.11
CA THR A 73 18.04 7.18 -8.26
C THR A 73 18.16 5.80 -7.65
N GLY A 74 17.68 5.63 -6.42
CA GLY A 74 17.66 4.37 -5.70
C GLY A 74 16.30 4.11 -5.06
N LEU A 75 15.93 2.84 -4.95
CA LEU A 75 14.76 2.38 -4.22
C LEU A 75 15.25 1.48 -3.08
N ASP A 76 14.76 1.72 -1.87
CA ASP A 76 15.13 0.94 -0.69
C ASP A 76 13.94 0.78 0.27
N ASN A 77 14.08 -0.12 1.24
CA ASN A 77 13.19 -0.30 2.38
C ASN A 77 11.70 -0.41 1.97
N THR A 78 11.46 -1.19 0.91
CA THR A 78 10.12 -1.40 0.38
C THR A 78 9.34 -2.33 1.29
N SER A 79 8.16 -1.91 1.72
CA SER A 79 7.27 -2.72 2.55
C SER A 79 5.81 -2.62 2.10
N VAL A 80 5.08 -3.72 2.24
CA VAL A 80 3.65 -3.79 1.95
C VAL A 80 2.94 -4.27 3.21
N THR A 81 1.97 -3.49 3.66
CA THR A 81 1.09 -3.83 4.78
C THR A 81 -0.33 -3.97 4.25
N VAL A 82 -1.07 -4.92 4.80
CA VAL A 82 -2.48 -5.16 4.48
C VAL A 82 -3.31 -4.72 5.68
N VAL A 83 -4.35 -3.93 5.43
CA VAL A 83 -5.33 -3.54 6.45
C VAL A 83 -6.66 -4.25 6.16
N PRO A 84 -7.31 -4.87 7.15
CA PRO A 84 -8.64 -5.44 6.98
C PRO A 84 -9.63 -4.36 6.54
N SER A 85 -10.57 -4.71 5.67
CA SER A 85 -11.66 -3.79 5.37
C SER A 85 -12.52 -3.58 6.64
N PRO A 86 -13.18 -2.41 6.76
CA PRO A 86 -14.12 -2.18 7.85
C PRO A 86 -15.21 -3.27 7.95
N GLU A 87 -15.67 -3.83 6.82
CA GLU A 87 -16.67 -4.92 6.83
C GLU A 87 -16.09 -6.26 7.35
N ALA A 88 -14.82 -6.54 7.08
CA ALA A 88 -14.19 -7.73 7.65
C ALA A 88 -14.21 -7.67 9.19
N SER A 89 -13.94 -6.48 9.76
CA SER A 89 -13.94 -6.27 11.20
C SER A 89 -15.33 -6.50 11.82
N SER A 90 -16.40 -6.03 11.16
CA SER A 90 -17.77 -6.19 11.66
C SER A 90 -18.25 -7.65 11.66
N ILE A 91 -17.79 -8.49 10.72
CA ILE A 91 -18.06 -9.93 10.72
C ILE A 91 -17.36 -10.62 11.89
N PHE A 92 -16.09 -10.28 12.16
CA PHE A 92 -15.36 -10.86 13.29
C PHE A 92 -16.03 -10.55 14.63
N PHE A 93 -16.35 -9.28 14.90
CA PHE A 93 -16.98 -8.90 16.17
C PHE A 93 -18.47 -9.30 16.24
N GLY A 94 -19.22 -9.17 15.14
CA GLY A 94 -20.62 -9.59 15.07
C GLY A 94 -20.79 -11.10 15.25
N GLY A 95 -19.89 -11.90 14.66
CA GLY A 95 -19.87 -13.35 14.82
C GLY A 95 -19.59 -13.79 16.26
N LEU A 96 -18.68 -13.12 16.96
CA LEU A 96 -18.40 -13.39 18.38
C LEU A 96 -19.60 -13.06 19.29
N ILE A 97 -20.28 -11.94 19.04
CA ILE A 97 -21.47 -11.53 19.80
C ILE A 97 -22.62 -12.53 19.56
N LEU A 98 -22.86 -12.91 18.30
CA LEU A 98 -23.92 -13.87 17.97
C LEU A 98 -23.61 -15.28 18.50
N GLY A 99 -22.34 -15.71 18.43
CA GLY A 99 -21.89 -16.97 19.03
C GLY A 99 -22.13 -17.01 20.53
N TYR A 100 -21.79 -15.94 21.26
CA TYR A 100 -22.03 -15.82 22.69
C TYR A 100 -23.54 -15.83 23.04
N LEU A 101 -24.36 -15.11 22.30
CA LEU A 101 -25.82 -15.09 22.50
C LEU A 101 -26.47 -16.45 22.21
N THR A 102 -25.95 -17.19 21.23
CA THR A 102 -26.48 -18.53 20.88
C THR A 102 -26.13 -19.56 21.95
N VAL A 103 -24.89 -19.53 22.47
CA VAL A 103 -24.46 -20.43 23.55
C VAL A 103 -25.17 -20.12 24.87
N SER A 104 -25.33 -18.85 25.22
CA SER A 104 -26.03 -18.44 26.44
C SER A 104 -27.53 -18.77 26.40
N ARG A 105 -28.19 -18.73 25.23
CA ARG A 105 -29.58 -19.19 25.08
C ARG A 105 -29.74 -20.70 25.21
N ARG A 106 -28.80 -21.51 24.69
CA ARG A 106 -28.84 -22.97 24.82
C ARG A 106 -28.71 -23.44 26.27
N ARG A 107 -27.90 -22.76 27.08
CA ARG A 107 -27.76 -23.07 28.51
C ARG A 107 -29.03 -22.82 29.33
N LYS A 108 -29.92 -21.93 28.88
CA LYS A 108 -31.20 -21.67 29.56
C LYS A 108 -32.30 -22.69 29.27
N HIS A 109 -32.11 -23.58 28.28
CA HIS A 109 -33.13 -24.53 27.85
C HIS A 109 -32.87 -25.98 28.32
N SER A 110 -31.83 -26.21 29.12
CA SER A 110 -31.48 -27.51 29.71
C SER A 110 -31.83 -27.63 31.20
N GLU A 111 -32.60 -26.69 31.75
CA GLU A 111 -33.12 -26.73 33.12
C GLU A 111 -34.65 -26.76 33.09
N PHE A 112 -35.24 -27.84 32.58
CA PHE A 112 -36.64 -28.23 32.81
C PHE A 112 -36.81 -29.72 32.56
#